data_AF-A0A7C7H0U3-F1
#
_entry.id   AF-A0A7C7H0U3-F1
#
_cell.length_a   1.000
_cell.length_b   1.000
_cell.length_c   1.000
_cell.angle_alpha   90.00
_cell.angle_beta   90.00
_cell.angle_gamma   90.00
#
_symmetry.space_group_name_H-M   'P 1'
#
loop_
_entity.id
_entity.type
_entity.pdbx_description
1 polymer ?
#
loop_
_entity_poly.entity_id
_entity_poly.type
_entity_poly.pdbx_seq_one_letter_code
_entity_poly.pdbx_strand_id
1 'polypeptide(L)'
;MSDVMFIQKRMHRSPAFRKLTASSILVLLEFLSRRQMVKIGRRDRWVTKNNGEIVLTYTEITAKFRIARSTFRNSIDQLVKLGFIDIAHHGGGMMKDSSQYGISERWRDYGKEEFIKKSRKKDNRKLGYTKDNWEEQTGRKRKHKSKIGISNDTNSSITNDTRNHPIPVTPSINHTTHKIDPNYYIQKGLEVLKAMYPARYH
;
A
#
# COMPACT_ATOMS: atom_id res chain seq x y z
N MET A 1 -22.23 11.88 19.50
CA MET A 1 -21.02 12.49 18.90
C MET A 1 -21.46 13.78 18.22
N SER A 2 -20.65 14.83 18.28
CA SER A 2 -20.93 16.05 17.52
C SER A 2 -20.90 15.75 16.03
N ASP A 3 -21.92 16.15 15.29
CA ASP A 3 -22.03 15.97 13.83
C ASP A 3 -21.02 16.82 13.03
N VAL A 4 -20.32 17.72 13.74
CA VAL A 4 -19.38 18.67 13.14
C VAL A 4 -17.93 18.20 13.31
N MET A 5 -17.22 18.10 12.19
CA MET A 5 -15.77 17.88 12.16
C MET A 5 -15.02 19.19 11.94
N PHE A 6 -14.07 19.49 12.82
CA PHE A 6 -13.26 20.70 12.74
C PHE A 6 -11.90 20.45 12.08
N ILE A 7 -11.71 20.99 10.88
CA ILE A 7 -10.42 20.95 10.17
C ILE A 7 -9.78 22.34 10.20
N GLN A 8 -8.49 22.40 10.51
CA GLN A 8 -7.76 23.66 10.46
C GLN A 8 -7.63 24.15 9.02
N LYS A 9 -8.00 25.41 8.74
CA LYS A 9 -7.97 25.99 7.37
C LYS A 9 -6.61 25.86 6.69
N ARG A 10 -5.50 25.94 7.44
CA ARG A 10 -4.15 25.82 6.87
C ARG A 10 -3.69 24.40 6.58
N MET A 11 -4.42 23.38 7.07
CA MET A 11 -4.01 21.97 6.97
C MET A 11 -4.01 21.49 5.53
N HIS A 12 -5.12 21.67 4.79
CA HIS A 12 -5.25 21.17 3.42
C HIS A 12 -4.29 21.85 2.42
N ARG A 13 -3.81 23.05 2.74
CA ARG A 13 -2.84 23.80 1.91
C ARG A 13 -1.38 23.46 2.23
N SER A 14 -1.14 22.76 3.34
CA SER A 14 0.22 22.48 3.80
C SER A 14 0.97 21.51 2.86
N PRO A 15 2.30 21.64 2.76
CA PRO A 15 3.11 20.70 1.97
C PRO A 15 3.03 19.26 2.53
N ALA A 16 2.86 19.12 3.85
CA ALA A 16 2.65 17.82 4.48
C ALA A 16 1.37 17.14 3.97
N PHE A 17 0.26 17.87 3.90
CA PHE A 17 -1.04 17.32 3.50
C PHE A 17 -1.05 16.90 2.03
N ARG A 18 -0.42 17.68 1.15
CA ARG A 18 -0.30 17.34 -0.29
C ARG A 18 0.45 16.04 -0.55
N LYS A 19 1.28 15.57 0.38
CA LYS A 19 2.00 14.28 0.27
C LYS A 19 1.18 13.08 0.76
N LEU A 20 -0.01 13.29 1.33
CA LEU A 20 -0.86 12.19 1.80
C LEU A 20 -1.47 11.41 0.62
N THR A 21 -1.60 10.10 0.81
CA THR A 21 -2.41 9.27 -0.11
C THR A 21 -3.89 9.42 0.20
N ALA A 22 -4.77 9.07 -0.74
CA ALA A 22 -6.22 9.14 -0.55
C ALA A 22 -6.69 8.36 0.69
N SER A 23 -6.18 7.15 0.90
CA SER A 23 -6.51 6.35 2.10
C SER A 23 -6.03 7.03 3.39
N SER A 24 -4.84 7.64 3.38
CA SER A 24 -4.33 8.36 4.54
C SER A 24 -5.12 9.62 4.87
N ILE A 25 -5.68 10.29 3.85
CA ILE A 25 -6.60 11.42 4.07
C ILE A 25 -7.87 10.92 4.77
N LEU A 26 -8.51 9.86 4.28
CA LEU A 26 -9.71 9.29 4.92
C LEU A 26 -9.45 8.89 6.38
N VAL A 27 -8.32 8.23 6.62
CA VAL A 27 -7.91 7.84 7.98
C VAL A 27 -7.68 9.07 8.87
N LEU A 28 -7.04 10.12 8.35
CA LEU A 28 -6.85 11.37 9.09
C LEU A 28 -8.18 12.04 9.44
N LEU A 29 -9.13 12.07 8.50
CA LEU A 29 -10.47 12.62 8.74
C LEU A 29 -11.21 11.83 9.83
N GLU A 30 -11.11 10.50 9.81
CA GLU A 30 -11.67 9.66 10.89
C GLU A 30 -11.05 10.00 12.24
N PHE A 31 -9.72 10.20 12.33
CA PHE A 31 -9.07 10.66 13.56
C PHE A 31 -9.58 12.03 14.02
N LEU A 32 -9.75 12.98 13.10
CA LEU A 32 -10.28 14.31 13.40
C LEU A 32 -11.76 14.29 13.84
N SER A 33 -12.53 13.34 13.34
CA SER A 33 -13.94 13.14 13.74
C SER A 33 -14.07 12.57 15.17
N ARG A 34 -13.10 11.77 15.62
CA ARG A 34 -13.08 11.16 16.96
C ARG A 34 -12.48 12.04 18.04
N ARG A 35 -11.76 13.09 17.64
CA ARG A 35 -11.21 14.09 18.54
C ARG A 35 -12.34 14.83 19.26
N GLN A 36 -12.22 14.94 20.58
CA GLN A 36 -13.09 15.76 21.41
C GLN A 36 -12.40 17.09 21.68
N MET A 37 -13.01 18.19 21.24
CA MET A 37 -12.50 19.54 21.46
C MET A 37 -13.20 20.16 22.66
N VAL A 38 -12.42 20.75 23.57
CA VAL A 38 -12.94 21.49 24.72
C VAL A 38 -12.37 22.91 24.68
N LYS A 39 -13.23 23.88 24.98
CA LYS A 39 -12.85 25.28 25.12
C LYS A 39 -12.21 25.48 26.49
N ILE A 40 -10.94 25.89 26.52
CA ILE A 40 -10.20 26.14 27.76
C ILE A 40 -10.11 27.65 27.99
N GLY A 41 -10.75 28.10 29.07
CA GLY A 41 -10.68 29.46 29.59
C GLY A 41 -11.48 30.52 28.80
N ARG A 42 -11.36 31.79 29.24
CA ARG A 42 -12.01 32.95 28.61
C ARG A 42 -11.45 33.32 27.22
N ARG A 43 -10.27 32.81 26.85
CA ARG A 43 -9.52 33.19 25.63
C ARG A 43 -9.84 32.38 24.36
N ASP A 44 -10.99 31.70 24.32
CA ASP A 44 -11.49 31.01 23.11
C ASP A 44 -10.50 30.01 22.46
N ARG A 45 -9.62 29.43 23.27
CA ARG A 45 -8.67 28.41 22.82
C ARG A 45 -9.29 27.03 22.93
N TRP A 46 -9.30 26.32 21.82
CA TRP A 46 -9.80 24.95 21.74
C TRP A 46 -8.64 23.96 21.85
N VAL A 47 -8.76 23.01 22.76
CA VAL A 47 -7.77 21.96 22.99
C VAL A 47 -8.42 20.59 22.87
N THR A 48 -7.67 19.62 22.34
CA THR A 48 -8.12 18.22 22.27
C THR A 48 -8.10 17.60 23.67
N LYS A 49 -9.26 17.22 24.20
CA LYS A 49 -9.39 16.60 25.53
C LYS A 49 -8.84 15.17 25.55
N ASN A 50 -9.18 14.37 24.54
CA ASN A 50 -8.81 12.96 24.43
C ASN A 50 -7.51 12.74 23.64
N ASN A 51 -6.54 13.66 23.75
CA ASN A 51 -5.34 13.57 22.95
C ASN A 51 -4.46 12.42 23.45
N GLY A 52 -4.20 11.43 22.60
CA GLY A 52 -3.45 10.23 22.98
C GLY A 52 -4.34 9.07 23.38
N GLU A 53 -5.65 9.27 23.52
CA GLU A 53 -6.63 8.22 23.88
C GLU A 53 -7.50 7.81 22.68
N ILE A 54 -7.21 8.33 21.47
CA ILE A 54 -8.01 8.01 20.29
C ILE A 54 -7.68 6.60 19.84
N VAL A 55 -8.67 5.72 19.92
CA VAL A 55 -8.58 4.34 19.43
C VAL A 55 -9.24 4.23 18.07
N LEU A 56 -8.56 3.58 17.14
CA LEU A 56 -9.06 3.28 15.81
C LEU A 56 -8.64 1.87 15.43
N THR A 57 -9.61 0.96 15.30
CA THR A 57 -9.35 -0.46 15.09
C THR A 57 -9.37 -0.83 13.61
N TYR A 58 -8.67 -1.92 13.27
CA TYR A 58 -8.65 -2.43 11.89
C TYR A 58 -10.05 -2.82 11.39
N THR A 59 -10.88 -3.41 12.25
CA THR A 59 -12.22 -3.87 11.93
C THR A 59 -13.13 -2.70 11.55
N GLU A 60 -13.08 -1.61 12.31
CA GLU A 60 -13.83 -0.38 12.02
C GLU A 60 -13.45 0.22 10.67
N ILE A 61 -12.15 0.28 10.37
CA ILE A 61 -11.66 0.85 9.12
C ILE A 61 -12.04 0.02 7.91
N THR A 62 -11.93 -1.30 8.02
CA THR A 62 -12.36 -2.20 6.95
C THR A 62 -13.88 -2.12 6.75
N ALA A 63 -14.67 -2.02 7.82
CA ALA A 63 -16.12 -1.91 7.72
C ALA A 63 -16.59 -0.56 7.12
N LYS A 64 -16.03 0.57 7.60
CA LYS A 64 -16.46 1.91 7.17
C LYS A 64 -15.91 2.33 5.81
N PHE A 65 -14.61 2.11 5.60
CA PHE A 65 -13.89 2.66 4.44
C PHE A 65 -13.46 1.60 3.43
N ARG A 66 -13.71 0.31 3.70
CA ARG A 66 -13.25 -0.80 2.86
C ARG A 66 -11.74 -0.80 2.62
N ILE A 67 -10.97 -0.27 3.58
CA ILE A 67 -9.51 -0.20 3.51
C ILE A 67 -8.93 -1.50 4.06
N ALA A 68 -8.00 -2.10 3.29
CA ALA A 68 -7.25 -3.28 3.70
C ALA A 68 -6.33 -2.98 4.90
N ARG A 69 -6.10 -3.98 5.76
CA ARG A 69 -5.27 -3.82 6.98
C ARG A 69 -3.86 -3.31 6.69
N SER A 70 -3.24 -3.80 5.62
CA SER A 70 -1.90 -3.36 5.16
C SER A 70 -1.90 -1.89 4.76
N THR A 71 -2.91 -1.45 4.01
CA THR A 71 -3.10 -0.06 3.60
C THR A 71 -3.31 0.84 4.82
N PHE A 72 -4.16 0.43 5.76
CA PHE A 72 -4.36 1.18 7.00
C PHE A 72 -3.05 1.35 7.79
N ARG A 73 -2.28 0.28 7.96
CA ARG A 73 -0.96 0.34 8.59
C ARG A 73 -0.04 1.35 7.89
N ASN A 74 0.04 1.28 6.56
CA ASN A 74 0.86 2.19 5.77
C ASN A 74 0.36 3.65 5.89
N SER A 75 -0.95 3.87 6.00
CA SER A 75 -1.53 5.18 6.26
C SER A 75 -1.14 5.71 7.63
N ILE A 76 -1.18 4.89 8.68
CA ILE A 76 -0.68 5.28 10.01
C ILE A 76 0.80 5.65 9.95
N ASP A 77 1.63 4.81 9.32
CA ASP A 77 3.06 5.09 9.16
C ASP A 77 3.30 6.42 8.42
N GLN A 78 2.51 6.71 7.38
CA GLN A 78 2.58 7.97 6.64
C GLN A 78 2.16 9.17 7.50
N LEU A 79 1.06 9.06 8.25
CA LEU A 79 0.55 10.13 9.11
C LEU A 79 1.52 10.47 10.25
N VAL A 80 2.15 9.46 10.87
CA VAL A 80 3.19 9.66 11.90
C VAL A 80 4.42 10.35 11.31
N LYS A 81 4.85 9.91 10.12
CA LYS A 81 6.03 10.45 9.42
C LYS A 81 5.84 11.90 9.02
N LEU A 82 4.65 12.29 8.59
CA LEU A 82 4.32 13.66 8.19
C LEU A 82 3.93 14.56 9.38
N GLY A 83 3.77 13.98 10.58
CA GLY A 83 3.53 14.74 11.80
C GLY A 83 2.07 15.12 12.04
N PHE A 84 1.12 14.38 11.47
CA PHE A 84 -0.32 14.56 11.73
C PHE A 84 -0.79 13.84 12.98
N ILE A 85 -0.18 12.69 13.28
CA ILE A 85 -0.51 11.88 14.46
C ILE A 85 0.75 11.47 15.21
N ASP A 86 0.59 11.21 16.50
CA ASP A 86 1.58 10.59 17.35
C ASP A 86 0.99 9.31 17.95
N ILE A 87 1.82 8.28 18.11
CA ILE A 87 1.40 7.04 18.77
C ILE A 87 1.69 7.23 20.26
N ALA A 88 0.64 7.34 21.06
CA ALA A 88 0.75 7.53 22.51
C ALA A 88 0.99 6.18 23.20
N HIS A 89 0.23 5.16 22.78
CA HIS A 89 0.36 3.80 23.28
C HIS A 89 0.42 2.80 22.14
N HIS A 90 1.42 1.92 22.21
CA HIS A 90 1.57 0.81 21.28
C HIS A 90 0.87 -0.41 21.84
N GLY A 91 -0.33 -0.71 21.32
CA GLY A 91 -1.03 -1.94 21.66
C GLY A 91 -0.23 -3.17 21.27
N GLY A 92 -0.31 -4.23 22.07
CA GLY A 92 0.27 -5.55 21.84
C GLY A 92 -0.72 -6.59 21.33
N GLY A 93 -0.21 -7.79 21.06
CA GLY A 93 -1.01 -8.94 20.63
C GLY A 93 -1.83 -9.61 21.74
N MET A 94 -1.85 -9.04 22.94
CA MET A 94 -2.61 -9.58 24.08
C MET A 94 -4.02 -8.99 24.12
N MET A 95 -4.96 -9.73 24.71
CA MET A 95 -6.39 -9.42 24.65
C MET A 95 -6.70 -8.02 25.20
N LYS A 96 -7.44 -7.22 24.43
CA LYS A 96 -7.88 -5.81 24.69
C LYS A 96 -6.80 -4.72 24.67
N ASP A 97 -5.55 -5.03 24.31
CA ASP A 97 -4.51 -3.98 24.21
C ASP A 97 -4.56 -3.29 22.82
N SER A 98 -5.17 -2.11 22.76
CA SER A 98 -5.36 -1.37 21.51
C SER A 98 -4.40 -0.19 21.38
N SER A 99 -3.95 0.09 20.16
CA SER A 99 -3.12 1.26 19.90
C SER A 99 -3.92 2.55 20.14
N GLN A 100 -3.32 3.47 20.90
CA GLN A 100 -3.90 4.77 21.17
C GLN A 100 -3.08 5.86 20.50
N TYR A 101 -3.78 6.82 19.90
CA TYR A 101 -3.20 7.85 19.05
C TYR A 101 -3.56 9.24 19.54
N GLY A 102 -2.65 10.19 19.33
CA GLY A 102 -2.86 11.61 19.53
C GLY A 102 -2.77 12.38 18.21
N ILE A 103 -3.50 13.49 18.13
CA ILE A 103 -3.36 14.45 17.03
C ILE A 103 -2.15 15.32 17.30
N SER A 104 -1.31 15.49 16.29
CA SER A 104 -0.06 16.24 16.37
C SER A 104 -0.13 17.49 15.50
N GLU A 105 0.57 18.54 15.92
CA GLU A 105 0.71 19.78 15.14
C GLU A 105 2.05 19.87 14.40
N ARG A 106 2.90 18.83 14.50
CA ARG A 106 4.25 18.77 13.90
C ARG A 106 4.26 18.98 12.38
N TRP A 107 3.18 18.64 11.69
CA TRP A 107 3.03 18.87 10.25
C TRP A 107 3.17 20.34 9.84
N ARG A 108 3.02 21.29 10.77
CA ARG A 108 3.17 22.74 10.50
C ARG A 108 4.59 23.14 10.19
N ASP A 109 5.56 22.43 10.76
CA ASP A 109 6.98 22.67 10.57
C ASP A 109 7.56 21.71 9.53
N TYR A 110 6.71 20.91 8.87
CA TYR A 110 7.14 19.99 7.84
C TYR A 110 7.86 20.70 6.69
N GLY A 111 9.13 20.33 6.48
CA GLY A 111 10.01 20.93 5.48
C GLY A 111 10.93 22.02 6.03
N LYS A 112 10.78 22.40 7.30
CA LYS A 112 11.74 23.24 8.03
C LYS A 112 12.79 22.36 8.73
N GLU A 113 13.90 22.98 9.11
CA GLU A 113 14.97 22.33 9.88
C GLU A 113 14.49 21.88 11.27
N GLU A 114 13.52 22.59 11.85
CA GLU A 114 12.90 22.29 13.14
C GLU A 114 11.98 21.05 13.10
N PHE A 115 11.77 20.43 11.93
CA PHE A 115 10.85 19.31 11.81
C PHE A 115 11.38 18.05 12.50
N ILE A 116 10.76 17.71 13.64
CA ILE A 116 11.04 16.47 14.34
C ILE A 116 10.40 15.29 13.61
N LYS A 117 11.22 14.56 12.85
CA LYS A 117 10.81 13.33 12.16
C LYS A 117 10.60 12.20 13.16
N LYS A 118 9.41 11.62 13.17
CA LYS A 118 9.10 10.40 13.95
C LYS A 118 8.73 9.26 13.03
N SER A 119 8.96 8.04 13.50
CA SER A 119 8.51 6.81 12.87
C SER A 119 7.91 5.90 13.93
N ARG A 120 7.09 4.95 13.49
CA ARG A 120 6.53 3.92 14.36
C ARG A 120 7.68 3.05 14.90
N LYS A 121 7.82 2.97 16.22
CA LYS A 121 8.82 2.10 16.84
C LYS A 121 8.46 0.64 16.56
N LYS A 122 9.46 -0.16 16.21
CA LYS A 122 9.29 -1.61 16.04
C LYS A 122 9.06 -2.25 17.41
N ASP A 123 8.11 -3.18 17.48
CA ASP A 123 7.92 -3.99 18.68
C ASP A 123 9.09 -4.97 18.82
N ASN A 124 9.85 -4.84 19.90
CA ASN A 124 11.03 -5.64 20.20
C ASN A 124 10.78 -6.67 21.31
N ARG A 125 9.52 -6.86 21.75
CA ARG A 125 9.18 -7.81 22.83
C ARG A 125 9.45 -9.29 22.48
N LYS A 126 9.89 -9.59 21.24
CA LYS A 126 10.18 -10.94 20.72
C LYS A 126 9.04 -11.95 20.97
N LEU A 127 7.80 -11.46 20.99
CA LEU A 127 6.61 -12.29 21.21
C LEU A 127 6.29 -13.16 19.99
N GLY A 128 5.77 -14.36 20.23
CA GLY A 128 5.38 -15.33 19.20
C GLY A 128 6.55 -16.12 18.63
N TYR A 129 6.37 -16.66 17.43
CA TYR A 129 7.41 -17.44 16.77
C TYR A 129 8.48 -16.53 16.15
N THR A 130 9.67 -16.56 16.73
CA THR A 130 10.89 -15.90 16.28
C THR A 130 11.77 -16.87 15.48
N LYS A 131 12.91 -16.39 14.96
CA LYS A 131 13.86 -17.28 14.29
C LYS A 131 14.38 -18.34 15.28
N ASP A 132 14.65 -17.91 16.50
CA ASP A 132 15.39 -18.68 17.50
C ASP A 132 14.49 -19.69 18.23
N ASN A 133 13.23 -19.34 18.55
CA ASN A 133 12.30 -20.22 19.26
C ASN A 133 11.38 -21.07 18.34
N TRP A 134 11.45 -20.90 17.01
CA TRP A 134 10.53 -21.58 16.07
C TRP A 134 10.63 -23.10 16.13
N GLU A 135 11.86 -23.64 16.10
CA GLU A 135 12.08 -25.08 16.06
C GLU A 135 11.64 -25.75 17.37
N GLU A 136 11.95 -25.10 18.49
CA GLU A 136 11.52 -25.51 19.84
C GLU A 136 9.99 -25.49 19.98
N GLN A 137 9.33 -24.40 19.57
CA GLN A 137 7.88 -24.27 19.72
C GLN A 137 7.06 -25.08 18.72
N THR A 138 7.59 -25.38 17.52
CA THR A 138 6.85 -26.13 16.50
C THR A 138 7.24 -27.61 16.42
N GLY A 139 8.33 -28.02 17.08
CA GLY A 139 8.91 -29.36 16.97
C GLY A 139 9.40 -29.70 15.56
N ARG A 140 9.46 -28.73 14.64
CA ARG A 140 9.83 -28.92 13.23
C ARG A 140 11.13 -28.20 12.95
N LYS A 141 12.12 -28.94 12.42
CA LYS A 141 13.34 -28.33 11.88
C LYS A 141 12.98 -27.41 10.72
N ARG A 142 13.47 -26.18 10.75
CA ARG A 142 13.23 -25.24 9.66
C ARG A 142 14.02 -25.75 8.44
N LYS A 143 13.38 -25.82 7.27
CA LYS A 143 14.09 -26.16 6.03
C LYS A 143 15.23 -25.15 5.85
N HIS A 144 16.47 -25.62 5.86
CA HIS A 144 17.62 -24.80 5.53
C HIS A 144 17.40 -24.28 4.11
N LYS A 145 17.37 -22.96 3.93
CA LYS A 145 17.28 -22.41 2.57
C LYS A 145 18.56 -22.82 1.86
N SER A 146 18.50 -23.78 0.93
CA SER A 146 19.52 -23.89 -0.10
C SER A 146 19.39 -22.65 -0.98
N LYS A 147 20.16 -21.61 -0.66
CA LYS A 147 20.50 -20.57 -1.63
C LYS A 147 21.66 -21.12 -2.45
N ILE A 148 21.34 -21.89 -3.48
CA ILE A 148 22.13 -21.84 -4.71
C ILE A 148 21.33 -20.93 -5.60
N GLY A 149 21.71 -19.65 -5.62
CA GLY A 149 21.41 -18.85 -6.80
C GLY A 149 22.11 -19.55 -7.95
N ILE A 150 21.37 -19.90 -8.99
CA ILE A 150 21.98 -20.25 -10.26
C ILE A 150 22.82 -19.01 -10.64
N SER A 151 24.15 -19.12 -10.54
CA SER A 151 25.04 -18.16 -11.20
C SER A 151 24.78 -18.33 -12.69
N ASN A 152 24.55 -17.24 -13.40
CA ASN A 152 24.34 -17.25 -14.85
C ASN A 152 25.68 -17.49 -15.60
N ASP A 153 26.46 -18.48 -15.17
CA ASP A 153 27.70 -18.90 -15.80
C ASP A 153 27.59 -20.38 -16.16
N THR A 154 26.64 -20.71 -17.03
CA THR A 154 26.71 -21.95 -17.79
C THR A 154 26.25 -21.63 -19.20
N ASN A 155 27.25 -21.32 -20.01
CA ASN A 155 27.15 -21.27 -21.46
C ASN A 155 26.66 -22.66 -21.92
N SER A 156 25.36 -22.78 -22.19
CA SER A 156 24.74 -24.05 -22.56
C SER A 156 25.00 -24.34 -24.05
N SER A 157 26.08 -25.05 -24.34
CA SER A 157 26.18 -25.86 -25.56
C SER A 157 25.14 -26.98 -25.46
N ILE A 158 24.04 -26.84 -26.20
CA ILE A 158 23.05 -27.89 -26.35
C ILE A 158 23.64 -28.93 -27.30
N THR A 159 24.24 -29.99 -26.76
CA THR A 159 24.44 -31.24 -27.50
C THR A 159 23.10 -31.95 -27.60
N ASN A 160 22.66 -32.18 -28.83
CA ASN A 160 21.49 -32.97 -29.16
C ASN A 160 21.65 -34.39 -28.62
N ASP A 161 20.71 -34.86 -27.81
CA ASP A 161 20.53 -36.29 -27.56
C ASP A 161 19.06 -36.67 -27.72
N THR A 162 18.83 -37.48 -28.73
CA THR A 162 17.55 -38.00 -29.22
C THR A 162 16.96 -39.00 -28.24
N ARG A 163 15.73 -38.76 -27.75
CA ARG A 163 14.82 -39.85 -27.34
C ARG A 163 13.41 -39.58 -27.87
N ASN A 164 13.01 -40.46 -28.79
CA ASN A 164 11.69 -40.52 -29.40
C ASN A 164 10.64 -40.99 -28.38
N HIS A 165 9.73 -40.10 -27.98
CA HIS A 165 8.39 -40.47 -27.54
C HIS A 165 7.37 -39.49 -28.12
N PRO A 166 6.37 -39.95 -28.90
CA PRO A 166 5.33 -39.08 -29.43
C PRO A 166 4.31 -38.76 -28.32
N ILE A 167 4.26 -37.49 -27.91
CA ILE A 167 3.19 -36.94 -27.06
C ILE A 167 2.18 -36.24 -27.98
N PRO A 168 0.87 -36.50 -27.86
CA PRO A 168 -0.14 -35.81 -28.67
C PRO A 168 -0.16 -34.32 -28.29
N VAL A 169 0.14 -33.46 -29.26
CA VAL A 169 0.12 -32.00 -29.10
C VAL A 169 -1.32 -31.52 -29.11
N THR A 170 -1.87 -31.21 -27.95
CA THR A 170 -2.99 -30.26 -27.85
C THR A 170 -2.44 -28.86 -28.10
N PRO A 171 -2.94 -28.08 -29.08
CA PRO A 171 -2.46 -26.74 -29.31
C PRO A 171 -2.92 -25.81 -28.18
N SER A 172 -1.98 -25.43 -27.31
CA SER A 172 -2.16 -24.32 -26.37
C SER A 172 -1.97 -23.00 -27.13
N ILE A 173 -2.81 -22.02 -26.82
CA ILE A 173 -3.06 -20.77 -27.57
C ILE A 173 -1.87 -19.78 -27.57
N ASN A 174 -0.73 -20.14 -26.99
CA ASN A 174 0.36 -19.19 -26.77
C ASN A 174 1.59 -19.57 -27.59
N HIS A 175 1.56 -19.34 -28.90
CA HIS A 175 2.71 -18.94 -29.74
C HIS A 175 2.29 -18.96 -31.21
N THR A 176 1.78 -17.83 -31.70
CA THR A 176 1.74 -17.60 -33.14
C THR A 176 2.33 -16.23 -33.43
N THR A 177 3.64 -16.21 -33.67
CA THR A 177 4.26 -15.15 -34.46
C THR A 177 3.77 -15.33 -35.89
N HIS A 178 2.57 -14.83 -36.17
CA HIS A 178 2.15 -14.64 -37.54
C HIS A 178 3.13 -13.63 -38.15
N LYS A 179 3.94 -14.08 -39.13
CA LYS A 179 4.55 -13.18 -40.10
C LYS A 179 3.41 -12.56 -40.92
N ILE A 180 2.79 -11.54 -40.36
CA ILE A 180 1.82 -10.72 -41.07
C ILE A 180 2.67 -9.93 -42.07
N ASP A 181 2.45 -10.19 -43.35
CA ASP A 181 3.01 -9.41 -44.44
C ASP A 181 2.72 -7.91 -44.15
N PRO A 182 3.74 -7.04 -44.08
CA PRO A 182 3.56 -5.61 -43.81
C PRO A 182 2.53 -4.95 -44.73
N ASN A 183 2.29 -5.52 -45.91
CA ASN A 183 1.38 -4.99 -46.91
C ASN A 183 -0.08 -5.45 -46.74
N TYR A 184 -0.39 -6.32 -45.77
CA TYR A 184 -1.75 -6.85 -45.57
C TYR A 184 -2.79 -5.75 -45.35
N TYR A 185 -2.49 -4.77 -44.49
CA TYR A 185 -3.41 -3.67 -44.19
C TYR A 185 -3.51 -2.67 -45.35
N ILE A 186 -2.46 -2.52 -46.15
CA ILE A 186 -2.45 -1.66 -47.34
C ILE A 186 -3.35 -2.26 -48.43
N GLN A 187 -3.23 -3.55 -48.69
CA GLN A 187 -4.08 -4.26 -49.66
C GLN A 187 -5.55 -4.26 -49.22
N LYS A 188 -5.82 -4.52 -47.94
CA LYS A 188 -7.20 -4.47 -47.43
C LYS A 188 -7.81 -3.07 -47.50
N GLY A 189 -7.02 -2.03 -47.24
CA GLY A 189 -7.47 -0.65 -47.40
C GLY A 189 -7.83 -0.30 -48.85
N LEU A 190 -7.02 -0.74 -49.82
CA LEU A 190 -7.27 -0.53 -51.25
C LEU A 190 -8.52 -1.28 -51.75
N GLU A 191 -8.76 -2.50 -51.25
CA GLU A 191 -9.92 -3.29 -51.61
C GLU A 191 -11.23 -2.63 -51.14
N VAL A 192 -11.24 -2.08 -49.92
CA VAL A 192 -12.38 -1.34 -49.36
C VAL A 192 -12.64 -0.05 -50.15
N LEU A 193 -11.59 0.70 -50.52
CA LEU A 193 -11.73 1.90 -51.34
C LEU A 193 -12.28 1.60 -52.74
N LYS A 194 -11.85 0.49 -53.36
CA LYS A 194 -12.32 0.04 -54.67
C LYS A 194 -13.78 -0.42 -54.64
N ALA A 195 -14.23 -0.99 -53.52
CA ALA A 195 -15.63 -1.35 -53.30
C ALA A 195 -16.53 -0.13 -53.01
N MET A 196 -15.99 0.92 -52.39
CA MET A 196 -16.76 2.15 -52.07
C MET A 196 -16.97 3.07 -53.29
N TYR A 197 -16.07 3.05 -54.28
CA TYR A 197 -16.16 3.93 -55.45
C TYR A 197 -15.93 3.17 -56.77
N PRO A 198 -16.88 2.34 -57.23
CA PRO A 198 -16.70 1.51 -58.42
C PRO A 198 -16.63 2.29 -59.75
N ALA A 199 -16.89 3.61 -59.77
CA ALA A 199 -17.15 4.37 -60.99
C ALA A 199 -16.19 5.54 -61.29
N ARG A 200 -14.90 5.46 -60.94
CA ARG A 200 -13.93 6.55 -61.25
C ARG A 200 -12.56 6.14 -61.79
N TYR A 201 -12.40 4.92 -62.30
CA TYR A 201 -11.19 4.53 -63.04
C TYR A 201 -11.54 3.57 -64.18
N HIS A 202 -11.96 4.15 -65.31
CA HIS A 202 -11.74 3.62 -66.65
C HIS A 202 -10.74 4.52 -67.35
#